data_AF-A0A8B8CA27-F1
#
_entry.id   AF-A0A8B8CA27-F1
#
_cell.length_a   1.000
_cell.length_b   1.000
_cell.length_c   1.000
_cell.angle_alpha   90.00
_cell.angle_beta   90.00
_cell.angle_gamma   90.00
#
_symmetry.space_group_name_H-M   'P 1'
#
loop_
_entity.id
_entity.type
_entity.pdbx_description
1 polymer ?
#
loop_
_entity_poly.entity_id
_entity_poly.type
_entity_poly.pdbx_seq_one_letter_code
_entity_poly.pdbx_strand_id
1 'polypeptide(L)'
;MNYYLVDLESDSSIFNRLKEQIINKILEAISKSLVEEIRTRILANTDSKVKPHLKPKLLELKFNIFPELFAMATFSREHIDVYSESWKTKFADEMYKTVCMNRTLIESDILSNIETMCTETKTDLQALSMQINDLRQKIGFPDQEKVIQEWRKRQSLPRKQELMTKYPSVLNYIAGWKDGKTILKVIFEKKDDEAEKFLRDSCRISADTDFDFIYANEFIKETQLPIEPPTVDKQIRSNLKKIIQDEEDKIIALYSTVVGIGVGRTMLSETEFGDPCIVLYCLDKTLVPFGEKKIPKMLKGCIVDIREDFFMFGLCMDCKQLDKGCCIGRDGENTAGSVGFLVKSNCSSSIECGFLTAAHVAHGNVLELNKSATPVNGDFHNIVHPALSENVIGNVTKAFCGNRKTNECQKGIDAAFVRFAEKKTKELPVLHIVNEDDVEIKERTFVSKKGISTNMTIGLLSQNTMSLEIKGIWFKNCFIIHNYEVPFFKEGDSGSGVFLSDADGKQKRALGIAFGLSKSKTQTCVCDIRDIVQTFDVDFYSEPQPMDTS
;
A
#
# COMPACT_ATOMS: atom_id res chain seq x y z
N MET A 1 -34.08 -29.71 34.13
CA MET A 1 -33.77 -28.39 34.70
C MET A 1 -33.60 -27.46 33.51
N ASN A 2 -34.68 -26.77 33.14
CA ASN A 2 -34.75 -25.91 31.96
C ASN A 2 -33.99 -24.61 32.24
N TYR A 3 -32.91 -24.37 31.50
CA TYR A 3 -32.41 -23.02 31.30
C TYR A 3 -32.97 -22.50 29.98
N TYR A 4 -33.79 -21.46 30.11
CA TYR A 4 -34.42 -20.73 29.02
C TYR A 4 -33.38 -20.23 28.02
N LEU A 5 -33.51 -20.67 26.77
CA LEU A 5 -33.09 -19.91 25.59
C LEU A 5 -33.96 -18.65 25.55
N VAL A 6 -33.33 -17.50 25.78
CA VAL A 6 -33.95 -16.20 25.50
C VAL A 6 -33.63 -15.88 24.05
N ASP A 7 -34.70 -15.78 23.24
CA ASP A 7 -34.70 -15.19 21.91
C ASP A 7 -33.99 -13.84 21.90
N LEU A 8 -32.90 -13.76 21.14
CA LEU A 8 -32.20 -12.50 20.79
C LEU A 8 -32.56 -12.12 19.34
N GLU A 9 -33.84 -12.09 19.02
CA GLU A 9 -34.36 -11.49 17.77
C GLU A 9 -34.78 -10.02 17.92
N SER A 10 -34.48 -9.38 19.06
CA SER A 10 -34.80 -7.96 19.27
C SER A 10 -33.63 -7.17 19.85
N ASP A 11 -32.55 -6.93 19.08
CA ASP A 11 -31.63 -5.84 19.45
C ASP A 11 -30.75 -5.24 18.33
N SER A 12 -31.26 -5.25 17.09
CA SER A 12 -30.71 -4.44 15.99
C SER A 12 -30.58 -2.94 16.38
N SER A 13 -31.49 -2.45 17.22
CA SER A 13 -31.50 -1.08 17.75
C SER A 13 -30.28 -0.76 18.61
N ILE A 14 -29.94 -1.63 19.58
CA ILE A 14 -28.82 -1.41 20.50
C ILE A 14 -27.49 -1.47 19.75
N PHE A 15 -27.32 -2.43 18.82
CA PHE A 15 -26.10 -2.55 18.04
C PHE A 15 -25.87 -1.35 17.10
N ASN A 16 -26.94 -0.82 16.50
CA ASN A 16 -26.86 0.39 15.68
C ASN A 16 -26.56 1.64 16.53
N ARG A 17 -27.16 1.73 17.72
CA ARG A 17 -26.90 2.81 18.67
C ARG A 17 -25.46 2.79 19.20
N LEU A 18 -24.91 1.59 19.40
CA LEU A 18 -23.50 1.40 19.78
C LEU A 18 -22.56 1.84 18.65
N LYS A 19 -22.88 1.50 17.39
CA LYS A 19 -22.12 1.94 16.21
C LYS A 19 -22.14 3.46 16.06
N GLU A 20 -23.29 4.11 16.21
CA GLU A 20 -23.40 5.57 16.20
C GLU A 20 -22.59 6.22 17.32
N GLN A 21 -22.62 5.66 18.53
CA GLN A 21 -21.81 6.15 19.65
C GLN A 21 -20.30 6.02 19.40
N ILE A 22 -19.86 4.91 18.78
CA ILE A 22 -18.45 4.71 18.42
C ILE A 22 -18.03 5.69 17.31
N ILE A 23 -18.85 5.86 16.27
CA ILE A 23 -18.60 6.82 15.18
C ILE A 23 -18.52 8.25 15.74
N ASN A 24 -19.46 8.65 16.59
CA ASN A 24 -19.46 9.97 17.20
C ASN A 24 -18.23 10.21 18.08
N LYS A 25 -17.81 9.20 18.86
CA LYS A 25 -16.56 9.28 19.65
C LYS A 25 -15.31 9.39 18.78
N ILE A 26 -15.25 8.68 17.66
CA ILE A 26 -14.15 8.76 16.71
C ILE A 26 -14.11 10.15 16.05
N LEU A 27 -15.26 10.66 15.58
CA LEU A 27 -15.36 12.00 15.01
C LEU A 27 -14.97 13.09 16.02
N GLU A 28 -15.40 12.95 17.27
CA GLU A 28 -15.03 13.86 18.36
C GLU A 28 -13.53 13.80 18.67
N ALA A 29 -12.92 12.62 18.66
CA ALA A 29 -11.48 12.44 18.84
C ALA A 29 -10.66 13.06 17.70
N ILE A 30 -11.09 12.86 16.45
CA ILE A 30 -10.48 13.49 15.26
C ILE A 30 -10.58 15.01 15.35
N SER A 31 -11.76 15.54 15.70
CA SER A 31 -11.99 16.97 15.87
C SER A 31 -11.09 17.55 16.97
N LYS A 32 -10.98 16.89 18.13
CA LYS A 32 -10.10 17.30 19.24
C LYS A 32 -8.62 17.27 18.83
N SER A 33 -8.19 16.24 18.11
CA SER A 33 -6.81 16.13 17.61
C SER A 33 -6.47 17.26 16.63
N LEU A 34 -7.37 17.59 15.72
CA LEU A 34 -7.18 18.68 14.76
C LEU A 34 -7.11 20.05 15.47
N VAL A 35 -7.98 20.26 16.46
CA VAL A 35 -7.97 21.48 17.28
C VAL A 35 -6.68 21.61 18.06
N GLU A 36 -6.18 20.53 18.66
CA GLU A 36 -4.91 20.55 19.39
C GLU A 36 -3.70 20.72 18.47
N GLU A 37 -3.70 20.15 17.26
CA GLU A 37 -2.63 20.41 16.28
C GLU A 37 -2.60 21.89 15.84
N ILE A 38 -3.76 22.47 15.54
CA ILE A 38 -3.89 23.90 15.22
C ILE A 38 -3.42 24.75 16.40
N ARG A 39 -3.85 24.45 17.62
CA ARG A 39 -3.45 25.15 18.84
C ARG A 39 -1.95 25.08 19.08
N THR A 40 -1.34 23.90 18.90
CA THR A 40 0.10 23.68 19.08
C THR A 40 0.91 24.47 18.05
N ARG A 41 0.47 24.50 16.79
CA ARG A 41 1.10 25.32 15.75
C ARG A 41 0.97 26.81 16.02
N ILE A 42 -0.20 27.28 16.50
CA ILE A 42 -0.38 28.68 16.91
C ILE A 42 0.56 29.03 18.06
N LEU A 43 0.59 28.22 19.12
CA LEU A 43 1.47 28.42 20.28
C LEU A 43 2.95 28.45 19.88
N ALA A 44 3.40 27.52 19.04
CA ALA A 44 4.78 27.48 18.55
C ALA A 44 5.14 28.71 17.68
N ASN A 45 4.18 29.25 16.94
CA ASN A 45 4.37 30.47 16.15
C ASN A 45 4.41 31.72 17.05
N THR A 46 3.57 31.77 18.09
CA THR A 46 3.59 32.84 19.10
C THR A 46 4.89 32.82 19.91
N ASP A 47 5.34 31.65 20.37
CA ASP A 47 6.60 31.50 21.11
C ASP A 47 7.84 31.84 20.26
N SER A 48 7.83 31.53 18.95
CA SER A 48 8.96 31.81 18.06
C SER A 48 9.01 33.26 17.54
N LYS A 49 7.88 33.97 17.49
CA LYS A 49 7.82 35.35 16.97
C LYS A 49 7.70 36.41 18.06
N VAL A 50 6.93 36.17 19.12
CA VAL A 50 6.62 37.22 20.12
C VAL A 50 7.68 37.24 21.25
N LYS A 51 8.08 36.07 21.73
CA LYS A 51 9.00 35.91 22.87
C LYS A 51 10.42 36.45 22.61
N PRO A 52 11.02 36.28 21.42
CA PRO A 52 12.35 36.80 21.11
C PRO A 52 12.40 38.32 20.94
N HIS A 53 11.27 38.99 20.66
CA HIS A 53 11.21 40.45 20.54
C HIS A 53 10.92 41.13 21.88
N LEU A 54 10.21 40.47 22.80
CA LEU A 54 9.95 40.98 24.15
C LEU A 54 11.17 40.91 25.07
N LYS A 55 11.97 39.84 25.00
CA LYS A 55 13.06 39.58 25.94
C LYS A 55 14.22 40.60 25.86
N PRO A 56 14.71 41.01 24.67
CA PRO A 56 15.77 42.02 24.54
C PRO A 56 15.28 43.42 24.91
N LYS A 57 14.05 43.80 24.53
CA LYS A 57 13.48 45.12 24.86
C LYS A 57 13.22 45.31 26.35
N LEU A 58 12.83 44.24 27.08
CA LEU A 58 12.74 44.27 28.55
C LEU A 58 14.12 44.40 29.23
N LEU A 59 15.17 43.90 28.57
CA LEU A 59 16.57 44.02 29.00
C LEU A 59 17.13 45.43 28.69
N GLU A 60 16.80 46.02 27.54
CA GLU A 60 17.11 47.43 27.20
C GLU A 60 16.40 48.41 28.15
N LEU A 61 15.16 48.15 28.54
CA LEU A 61 14.46 48.94 29.57
C LEU A 61 15.19 48.89 30.92
N LYS A 62 15.77 47.74 31.29
CA LYS A 62 16.63 47.61 32.48
C LYS A 62 17.98 48.32 32.32
N PHE A 63 18.53 48.41 31.12
CA PHE A 63 19.85 49.01 30.87
C PHE A 63 19.81 50.53 30.68
N ASN A 64 18.75 51.10 30.10
CA ASN A 64 18.62 52.55 29.85
C ASN A 64 18.28 53.37 31.10
N ILE A 65 17.79 52.74 32.17
CA ILE A 65 17.57 53.40 33.47
C ILE A 65 18.90 53.59 34.24
N PHE A 66 19.96 52.84 33.90
CA PHE A 66 21.23 52.80 34.63
C PHE A 66 22.47 53.57 34.08
N PRO A 67 22.56 54.11 32.84
CA PRO A 67 23.83 54.66 32.34
C PRO A 67 24.13 56.06 32.91
N GLU A 68 23.10 56.91 33.08
CA GLU A 68 23.26 58.26 33.67
C GLU A 68 23.71 58.19 35.14
N LEU A 69 23.33 57.13 35.83
CA LEU A 69 23.73 56.79 37.20
C LEU A 69 25.22 56.45 37.35
N PHE A 70 25.84 55.88 36.32
CA PHE A 70 27.27 55.60 36.29
C PHE A 70 28.10 56.79 35.79
N ALA A 71 27.53 57.69 34.99
CA ALA A 71 28.23 58.88 34.49
C ALA A 71 28.53 59.91 35.59
N MET A 72 27.73 59.99 36.66
CA MET A 72 27.98 60.85 37.82
C MET A 72 29.12 60.35 38.73
N ALA A 73 29.53 59.08 38.61
CA ALA A 73 30.57 58.49 39.44
C ALA A 73 32.00 58.77 38.97
N THR A 74 32.19 59.37 37.79
CA THR A 74 33.52 59.58 37.18
C THR A 74 34.05 61.01 37.29
N PHE A 75 33.34 61.94 37.95
CA PHE A 75 33.76 63.33 38.12
C PHE A 75 34.01 63.75 39.60
N SER A 76 34.88 63.03 40.30
CA SER A 76 35.81 63.65 41.27
C SER A 76 36.82 62.61 41.78
N ARG A 77 38.00 62.55 41.14
CA ARG A 77 39.20 62.03 41.80
C ARG A 77 39.58 63.03 42.89
N GLU A 78 39.22 62.71 44.13
CA GLU A 78 40.04 62.83 45.35
C GLU A 78 39.13 62.82 46.60
N HIS A 79 39.37 61.84 47.48
CA HIS A 79 38.83 61.75 48.85
C HIS A 79 37.32 61.60 49.06
N ILE A 80 36.66 60.71 48.31
CA ILE A 80 35.32 60.24 48.67
C ILE A 80 35.36 58.75 49.00
N ASP A 81 35.15 58.41 50.28
CA ASP A 81 34.89 57.02 50.70
C ASP A 81 33.50 56.59 50.21
N VAL A 82 33.45 56.05 48.99
CA VAL A 82 32.28 55.48 48.32
C VAL A 82 31.68 54.27 49.06
N TYR A 83 32.35 53.73 50.07
CA TYR A 83 31.83 52.65 50.90
C TYR A 83 31.22 53.14 52.23
N SER A 84 31.46 54.40 52.60
CA SER A 84 30.85 55.01 53.79
C SER A 84 29.33 55.07 53.68
N GLU A 85 28.65 54.81 54.80
CA GLU A 85 27.19 54.86 54.89
C GLU A 85 26.65 56.24 54.50
N SER A 86 27.36 57.30 54.89
CA SER A 86 27.06 58.69 54.51
C SER A 86 27.06 58.94 52.99
N TRP A 87 28.05 58.40 52.26
CA TRP A 87 28.09 58.55 50.82
C TRP A 87 27.00 57.73 50.13
N LYS A 88 26.77 56.49 50.59
CA LYS A 88 25.69 55.64 50.08
C LYS A 88 24.32 56.30 50.25
N THR A 89 24.07 56.94 51.40
CA THR A 89 22.83 57.68 51.65
C THR A 89 22.70 58.90 50.74
N LYS A 90 23.75 59.73 50.59
CA LYS A 90 23.72 60.88 49.68
C LYS A 90 23.54 60.48 48.22
N PHE A 91 24.21 59.42 47.79
CA PHE A 91 24.06 58.89 46.45
C PHE A 91 22.62 58.38 46.25
N ALA A 92 22.09 57.59 47.18
CA ALA A 92 20.70 57.11 47.13
C ALA A 92 19.67 58.25 47.13
N ASP A 93 19.88 59.31 47.91
CA ASP A 93 19.01 60.49 47.94
C ASP A 93 19.03 61.24 46.60
N GLU A 94 20.20 61.36 45.98
CA GLU A 94 20.32 62.05 44.69
C GLU A 94 19.76 61.19 43.55
N MET A 95 19.97 59.86 43.59
CA MET A 95 19.27 58.92 42.71
C MET A 95 17.76 59.07 42.85
N TYR A 96 17.25 59.10 44.07
CA TYR A 96 15.83 59.24 44.35
C TYR A 96 15.29 60.57 43.82
N LYS A 97 16.00 61.68 44.03
CA LYS A 97 15.63 62.98 43.47
C LYS A 97 15.65 63.00 41.94
N THR A 98 16.68 62.47 41.29
CA THR A 98 16.75 62.42 39.83
C THR A 98 15.62 61.58 39.25
N VAL A 99 15.33 60.42 39.85
CA VAL A 99 14.18 59.58 39.47
C VAL A 99 12.86 60.33 39.71
N CYS A 100 12.72 61.07 40.83
CA CYS A 100 11.53 61.88 41.09
C CYS A 100 11.36 63.04 40.11
N MET A 101 12.45 63.73 39.73
CA MET A 101 12.43 64.85 38.78
C MET A 101 12.08 64.38 37.36
N ASN A 102 12.60 63.22 36.97
CA ASN A 102 12.37 62.64 35.64
C ASN A 102 11.20 61.66 35.61
N ARG A 103 10.47 61.49 36.72
CA ARG A 103 9.40 60.50 36.86
C ARG A 103 8.39 60.56 35.74
N THR A 104 7.94 61.76 35.40
CA THR A 104 6.92 61.99 34.36
C THR A 104 7.43 61.62 32.96
N LEU A 105 8.71 61.87 32.68
CA LEU A 105 9.37 61.49 31.43
C LEU A 105 9.53 59.97 31.35
N ILE A 106 9.99 59.33 32.43
CA ILE A 106 10.14 57.87 32.53
C ILE A 106 8.78 57.18 32.37
N GLU A 107 7.74 57.65 33.07
CA GLU A 107 6.37 57.13 32.95
C GLU A 107 5.83 57.30 31.52
N SER A 108 6.08 58.45 30.88
CA SER A 108 5.66 58.72 29.50
C SER A 108 6.36 57.82 28.48
N ASP A 109 7.67 57.61 28.60
CA ASP A 109 8.42 56.75 27.68
C ASP A 109 8.05 55.27 27.84
N ILE A 110 7.84 54.81 29.07
CA ILE A 110 7.34 53.45 29.34
C ILE A 110 5.94 53.28 28.73
N LEU A 111 5.05 54.25 28.94
CA LEU A 111 3.69 54.19 28.42
C LEU A 111 3.68 54.16 26.88
N SER A 112 4.45 55.05 26.23
CA SER A 112 4.60 55.11 24.77
C SER A 112 5.11 53.78 24.17
N ASN A 113 6.09 53.15 24.82
CA ASN A 113 6.61 51.85 24.39
C ASN A 113 5.56 50.73 24.56
N ILE A 114 4.82 50.72 25.68
CA ILE A 114 3.73 49.76 25.91
C ILE A 114 2.62 49.94 24.88
N GLU A 115 2.22 51.18 24.60
CA GLU A 115 1.20 51.50 23.59
C GLU A 115 1.62 51.05 22.19
N THR A 116 2.88 51.27 21.83
CA THR A 116 3.45 50.82 20.55
C THR A 116 3.41 49.30 20.45
N MET A 117 3.88 48.58 21.48
CA MET A 117 3.84 47.12 21.52
C MET A 117 2.41 46.55 21.45
N CYS A 118 1.47 47.17 22.17
CA CYS A 118 0.06 46.80 22.12
C CYS A 118 -0.52 47.00 20.71
N THR A 119 -0.12 48.05 20.02
CA THR A 119 -0.55 48.38 18.65
C THR A 119 0.02 47.38 17.62
N GLU A 120 1.30 47.05 17.72
CA GLU A 120 1.94 46.02 16.89
C GLU A 120 1.28 44.65 17.10
N THR A 121 1.10 44.25 18.37
CA THR A 121 0.46 42.97 18.72
C THR A 121 -0.98 42.89 18.19
N LYS A 122 -1.74 43.99 18.30
CA LYS A 122 -3.10 44.07 17.73
C LYS A 122 -3.09 43.86 16.21
N THR A 123 -2.12 44.46 15.52
CA THR A 123 -1.96 44.34 14.06
C THR A 123 -1.63 42.90 13.65
N ASP A 124 -0.71 42.25 14.35
CA ASP A 124 -0.34 40.86 14.11
C ASP A 124 -1.51 39.90 14.35
N LEU A 125 -2.27 40.10 15.44
CA LEU A 125 -3.48 39.32 15.74
C LEU A 125 -4.55 39.51 14.67
N GLN A 126 -4.71 40.72 14.13
CA GLN A 126 -5.61 40.99 13.01
C GLN A 126 -5.16 40.28 11.73
N ALA A 127 -3.87 40.30 11.39
CA ALA A 127 -3.33 39.60 10.24
C ALA A 127 -3.51 38.08 10.35
N LEU A 128 -3.26 37.51 11.54
CA LEU A 128 -3.48 36.09 11.81
C LEU A 128 -4.97 35.72 11.73
N SER A 129 -5.85 36.58 12.23
CA SER A 129 -7.31 36.41 12.09
C SER A 129 -7.74 36.41 10.62
N MET A 130 -7.20 37.30 9.79
CA MET A 130 -7.46 37.29 8.34
C MET A 130 -6.99 35.98 7.71
N GLN A 131 -5.78 35.50 8.02
CA GLN A 131 -5.27 34.22 7.50
C GLN A 131 -6.15 33.02 7.92
N ILE A 132 -6.61 33.00 9.18
CA ILE A 132 -7.54 31.97 9.67
C ILE A 132 -8.87 32.05 8.92
N ASN A 133 -9.41 33.24 8.69
CA ASN A 133 -10.66 33.42 7.94
C ASN A 133 -10.51 33.01 6.47
N ASP A 134 -9.39 33.32 5.83
CA ASP A 134 -9.03 32.85 4.49
C ASP A 134 -8.96 31.31 4.45
N LEU A 135 -8.30 30.69 5.43
CA LEU A 135 -8.25 29.23 5.59
C LEU A 135 -9.65 28.65 5.79
N ARG A 136 -10.47 29.27 6.62
CA ARG A 136 -11.86 28.86 6.86
C ARG A 136 -12.70 28.93 5.59
N GLN A 137 -12.52 29.97 4.76
CA GLN A 137 -13.22 30.07 3.47
C GLN A 137 -12.71 29.03 2.46
N LYS A 138 -11.42 28.67 2.51
CA LYS A 138 -10.84 27.61 1.67
C LYS A 138 -11.24 26.21 2.12
N ILE A 139 -11.51 26.00 3.41
CA ILE A 139 -12.04 24.74 3.96
C ILE A 139 -13.56 24.72 3.67
N GLY A 140 -13.90 24.44 2.41
CA GLY A 140 -15.26 24.03 2.07
C GLY A 140 -15.47 22.62 2.61
N PHE A 141 -16.25 22.48 3.69
CA PHE A 141 -16.76 21.17 4.06
C PHE A 141 -17.68 20.72 2.92
N PRO A 142 -17.41 19.56 2.28
CA PRO A 142 -18.35 19.02 1.30
C PRO A 142 -19.70 18.88 2.00
N ASP A 143 -20.77 19.12 1.25
CA ASP A 143 -22.13 18.85 1.69
C ASP A 143 -22.20 17.39 2.15
N GLN A 144 -22.11 17.19 3.47
CA GLN A 144 -21.94 15.88 4.07
C GLN A 144 -23.13 15.00 3.75
N GLU A 145 -24.31 15.59 3.63
CA GLU A 145 -25.53 14.89 3.24
C GLU A 145 -25.40 14.37 1.81
N LYS A 146 -24.93 15.18 0.86
CA LYS A 146 -24.66 14.69 -0.51
C LYS A 146 -23.62 13.58 -0.53
N VAL A 147 -22.53 13.71 0.22
CA VAL A 147 -21.50 12.65 0.29
C VAL A 147 -22.10 11.37 0.86
N ILE A 148 -22.88 11.45 1.94
CA ILE A 148 -23.54 10.29 2.55
C ILE A 148 -24.54 9.66 1.57
N GLN A 149 -25.33 10.46 0.86
CA GLN A 149 -26.28 9.97 -0.14
C GLN A 149 -25.58 9.22 -1.27
N GLU A 150 -24.46 9.75 -1.77
CA GLU A 150 -23.63 9.07 -2.75
C GLU A 150 -23.07 7.75 -2.20
N TRP A 151 -22.51 7.75 -0.99
CA TRP A 151 -22.02 6.54 -0.34
C TRP A 151 -23.12 5.48 -0.14
N ARG A 152 -24.34 5.90 0.22
CA ARG A 152 -25.49 5.00 0.40
C ARG A 152 -25.86 4.25 -0.87
N LYS A 153 -25.59 4.80 -2.07
CA LYS A 153 -25.80 4.08 -3.34
C LYS A 153 -25.02 2.77 -3.40
N ARG A 154 -23.87 2.67 -2.73
CA ARG A 154 -23.09 1.42 -2.65
C ARG A 154 -23.80 0.32 -1.86
N GLN A 155 -24.69 0.66 -0.93
CA GLN A 155 -25.41 -0.33 -0.11
C GLN A 155 -26.44 -1.14 -0.93
N SER A 156 -26.82 -0.64 -2.10
CA SER A 156 -27.69 -1.37 -3.04
C SER A 156 -26.99 -2.56 -3.71
N LEU A 157 -25.66 -2.68 -3.55
CA LEU A 157 -24.87 -3.75 -4.13
C LEU A 157 -24.51 -4.78 -3.05
N PRO A 158 -24.47 -6.08 -3.40
CA PRO A 158 -23.96 -7.10 -2.49
C PRO A 158 -22.51 -6.78 -2.10
N ARG A 159 -21.98 -7.41 -1.05
CA ARG A 159 -20.55 -7.31 -0.79
C ARG A 159 -19.76 -8.06 -1.87
N LYS A 160 -18.59 -7.53 -2.25
CA LYS A 160 -17.71 -8.14 -3.27
C LYS A 160 -17.49 -9.63 -3.02
N GLN A 161 -17.12 -9.95 -1.79
CA GLN A 161 -16.79 -11.32 -1.39
C GLN A 161 -17.99 -12.27 -1.46
N GLU A 162 -19.19 -11.80 -1.05
CA GLU A 162 -20.43 -12.57 -1.12
C GLU A 162 -20.83 -12.85 -2.58
N LEU A 163 -20.74 -11.83 -3.45
CA LEU A 163 -21.02 -11.98 -4.88
C LEU A 163 -20.04 -12.94 -5.56
N MET A 164 -18.74 -12.78 -5.32
CA MET A 164 -17.70 -13.65 -5.92
C MET A 164 -17.77 -15.08 -5.40
N THR A 165 -18.27 -15.30 -4.18
CA THR A 165 -18.51 -16.65 -3.65
C THR A 165 -19.72 -17.29 -4.34
N LYS A 166 -20.78 -16.51 -4.57
CA LYS A 166 -21.99 -16.98 -5.25
C LYS A 166 -21.77 -17.23 -6.75
N TYR A 167 -21.01 -16.35 -7.39
CA TYR A 167 -20.67 -16.38 -8.82
C TYR A 167 -19.14 -16.31 -8.98
N PRO A 168 -18.43 -17.46 -8.96
CA PRO A 168 -16.98 -17.50 -9.04
C PRO A 168 -16.38 -16.93 -10.34
N SER A 169 -17.20 -16.81 -11.39
CA SER A 169 -16.87 -16.18 -12.66
C SER A 169 -16.68 -14.66 -12.54
N VAL A 170 -17.23 -14.02 -11.50
CA VAL A 170 -17.04 -12.58 -11.24
C VAL A 170 -15.67 -12.36 -10.61
N LEU A 171 -14.80 -11.61 -11.29
CA LEU A 171 -13.47 -11.26 -10.83
C LEU A 171 -13.45 -9.95 -10.03
N ASN A 172 -14.22 -8.96 -10.47
CA ASN A 172 -14.38 -7.68 -9.77
C ASN A 172 -15.64 -6.95 -10.26
N TYR A 173 -16.11 -5.97 -9.49
CA TYR A 173 -17.06 -4.98 -9.99
C TYR A 173 -16.88 -3.64 -9.29
N ILE A 174 -17.36 -2.60 -9.97
CA ILE A 174 -17.36 -1.25 -9.45
C ILE A 174 -18.56 -0.48 -9.99
N ALA A 175 -19.13 0.38 -9.14
CA ALA A 175 -20.25 1.21 -9.52
C ALA A 175 -19.97 2.68 -9.22
N GLY A 176 -20.39 3.55 -10.12
CA GLY A 176 -20.15 4.96 -9.99
C GLY A 176 -20.68 5.78 -11.15
N TRP A 177 -20.11 6.97 -11.27
CA TRP A 177 -20.43 7.91 -12.33
C TRP A 177 -19.42 7.80 -13.47
N LYS A 178 -19.95 7.75 -14.69
CA LYS A 178 -19.18 7.89 -15.93
C LYS A 178 -20.01 8.66 -16.94
N ASP A 179 -19.46 9.77 -17.42
CA ASP A 179 -20.12 10.72 -18.33
C ASP A 179 -21.53 11.17 -17.88
N GLY A 180 -21.69 11.37 -16.57
CA GLY A 180 -22.95 11.82 -15.96
C GLY A 180 -24.01 10.72 -15.77
N LYS A 181 -23.71 9.48 -16.14
CA LYS A 181 -24.59 8.32 -15.96
C LYS A 181 -24.12 7.40 -14.85
N THR A 182 -25.07 6.69 -14.24
CA THR A 182 -24.79 5.61 -13.30
C THR A 182 -24.37 4.38 -14.10
N ILE A 183 -23.16 3.87 -13.84
CA ILE A 183 -22.66 2.63 -14.45
C ILE A 183 -22.32 1.62 -13.36
N LEU A 184 -22.73 0.37 -13.58
CA LEU A 184 -22.20 -0.81 -12.91
C LEU A 184 -21.29 -1.56 -13.88
N LYS A 185 -19.99 -1.51 -13.62
CA LYS A 185 -18.96 -2.22 -14.39
C LYS A 185 -18.61 -3.53 -13.70
N VAL A 186 -18.73 -4.64 -14.41
CA VAL A 186 -18.49 -5.99 -13.88
C VAL A 186 -17.49 -6.71 -14.76
N ILE A 187 -16.48 -7.27 -14.12
CA ILE A 187 -15.39 -7.99 -14.78
C ILE A 187 -15.58 -9.47 -14.49
N PHE A 188 -15.78 -10.22 -15.56
CA PHE A 188 -15.93 -11.66 -15.56
C PHE A 188 -14.66 -12.33 -16.06
N GLU A 189 -14.38 -13.52 -15.55
CA GLU A 189 -13.37 -14.44 -16.09
C GLU A 189 -13.82 -14.97 -17.45
N LYS A 190 -15.07 -15.44 -17.51
CA LYS A 190 -15.78 -15.92 -18.69
C LYS A 190 -17.24 -15.50 -18.60
N LYS A 191 -17.92 -15.50 -19.75
CA LYS A 191 -19.35 -15.21 -19.82
C LYS A 191 -20.16 -16.10 -18.87
N ASP A 192 -21.07 -15.48 -18.11
CA ASP A 192 -21.93 -16.12 -17.12
C ASP A 192 -23.32 -15.47 -17.15
N ASP A 193 -24.21 -16.06 -17.94
CA ASP A 193 -25.55 -15.51 -18.17
C ASP A 193 -26.40 -15.46 -16.87
N GLU A 194 -26.17 -16.37 -15.92
CA GLU A 194 -26.90 -16.39 -14.66
C GLU A 194 -26.48 -15.24 -13.76
N ALA A 195 -25.16 -15.03 -13.60
CA ALA A 195 -24.62 -13.92 -12.84
C ALA A 195 -25.03 -12.57 -13.44
N GLU A 196 -24.96 -12.43 -14.76
CA GLU A 196 -25.38 -11.22 -15.47
C GLU A 196 -26.85 -10.90 -15.23
N LYS A 197 -27.74 -11.90 -15.34
CA LYS A 197 -29.16 -11.74 -15.08
C LYS A 197 -29.41 -11.29 -13.64
N PHE A 198 -28.77 -11.96 -12.67
CA PHE A 198 -28.87 -11.58 -11.27
C PHE A 198 -28.45 -10.12 -11.04
N LEU A 199 -27.34 -9.68 -11.62
CA LEU A 199 -26.85 -8.30 -11.50
C LEU A 199 -27.82 -7.30 -12.14
N ARG A 200 -28.38 -7.62 -13.31
CA ARG A 200 -29.36 -6.77 -13.99
C ARG A 200 -30.68 -6.65 -13.25
N ASP A 201 -31.10 -7.70 -12.56
CA ASP A 201 -32.38 -7.76 -11.88
C ASP A 201 -32.29 -7.22 -10.44
N SER A 202 -31.19 -7.52 -9.73
CA SER A 202 -31.06 -7.31 -8.28
C SER A 202 -30.10 -6.18 -7.91
N CYS A 203 -29.24 -5.71 -8.83
CA CYS A 203 -28.20 -4.72 -8.53
C CYS A 203 -28.37 -3.41 -9.30
N ARG A 204 -29.60 -3.09 -9.74
CA ARG A 204 -29.94 -1.76 -10.29
C ARG A 204 -29.94 -0.71 -9.19
N ILE A 205 -29.15 0.34 -9.40
CA ILE A 205 -29.01 1.46 -8.47
C ILE A 205 -30.08 2.53 -8.75
N SER A 206 -30.43 2.66 -10.03
CA SER A 206 -31.43 3.57 -10.57
C SER A 206 -32.05 2.99 -11.85
N ALA A 207 -33.16 3.56 -12.32
CA ALA A 207 -33.83 3.11 -13.53
C ALA A 207 -32.95 3.22 -14.79
N ASP A 208 -32.01 4.17 -14.79
CA ASP A 208 -31.06 4.49 -15.84
C ASP A 208 -29.65 3.90 -15.60
N THR A 209 -29.52 2.91 -14.71
CA THR A 209 -28.23 2.23 -14.50
C THR A 209 -27.80 1.49 -15.77
N ASP A 210 -26.69 1.93 -16.36
CA ASP A 210 -26.01 1.26 -17.46
C ASP A 210 -25.13 0.13 -16.90
N PHE A 211 -25.06 -1.00 -17.62
CA PHE A 211 -24.26 -2.16 -17.23
C PHE A 211 -23.14 -2.37 -18.25
N ASP A 212 -21.89 -2.38 -17.76
CA ASP A 212 -20.69 -2.61 -18.56
C ASP A 212 -20.06 -3.94 -18.16
N PHE A 213 -20.28 -4.98 -18.97
CA PHE A 213 -19.77 -6.32 -18.71
C PHE A 213 -18.53 -6.59 -19.55
N ILE A 214 -17.44 -6.98 -18.87
CA ILE A 214 -16.14 -7.23 -19.47
C ILE A 214 -15.77 -8.70 -19.23
N TYR A 215 -15.50 -9.44 -20.30
CA TYR A 215 -15.09 -10.85 -20.22
C TYR A 215 -13.59 -10.98 -20.47
N ALA A 216 -12.83 -11.35 -19.45
CA ALA A 216 -11.36 -11.42 -19.50
C ALA A 216 -10.83 -12.32 -20.63
N ASN A 217 -11.51 -13.43 -20.90
CA ASN A 217 -11.14 -14.39 -21.95
C ASN A 217 -11.32 -13.86 -23.39
N GLU A 218 -12.13 -12.81 -23.61
CA GLU A 218 -12.38 -12.21 -24.93
C GLU A 218 -11.32 -11.16 -25.32
N PHE A 219 -10.48 -10.70 -24.39
CA PHE A 219 -9.45 -9.67 -24.64
C PHE A 219 -8.11 -10.21 -25.13
N ILE A 220 -8.08 -11.38 -25.78
CA ILE A 220 -6.87 -11.89 -26.43
C ILE A 220 -6.67 -11.11 -27.74
N LYS A 221 -6.27 -9.83 -27.62
CA LYS A 221 -5.37 -9.31 -28.64
C LYS A 221 -4.04 -9.97 -28.33
N GLU A 222 -3.51 -10.75 -29.27
CA GLU A 222 -2.09 -11.04 -29.31
C GLU A 222 -1.38 -9.69 -29.46
N THR A 223 -1.21 -8.98 -28.35
CA THR A 223 -0.63 -7.66 -28.34
C THR A 223 0.82 -7.82 -28.75
N GLN A 224 1.25 -6.99 -29.70
CA GLN A 224 2.66 -6.81 -30.03
C GLN A 224 3.45 -6.67 -28.71
N LEU A 225 4.62 -7.30 -28.66
CA LEU A 225 5.51 -7.25 -27.50
C LEU A 225 5.68 -5.77 -27.10
N PRO A 226 5.19 -5.37 -25.90
CA PRO A 226 5.21 -3.97 -25.51
C PRO A 226 6.65 -3.50 -25.41
N ILE A 227 6.91 -2.28 -25.87
CA ILE A 227 8.23 -1.66 -25.78
C ILE A 227 8.55 -1.45 -24.29
N GLU A 228 9.70 -1.95 -23.87
CA GLU A 228 10.15 -1.81 -22.50
C GLU A 228 10.47 -0.33 -22.20
N PRO A 229 9.94 0.24 -21.09
CA PRO A 229 10.27 1.60 -20.71
C PRO A 229 11.76 1.69 -20.35
N PRO A 230 12.43 2.81 -20.66
CA PRO A 230 13.81 3.04 -20.22
C PRO A 230 13.94 2.93 -18.70
N THR A 231 15.11 2.49 -18.26
CA THR A 231 15.42 2.29 -16.84
C THR A 231 15.21 3.59 -16.05
N VAL A 232 14.76 3.44 -14.80
CA VAL A 232 14.64 4.55 -13.85
C VAL A 232 15.89 4.56 -12.97
N ASP A 233 16.51 5.72 -12.86
CA ASP A 233 17.69 5.93 -12.00
C ASP A 233 17.45 5.38 -10.58
N LYS A 234 18.49 4.78 -9.98
CA LYS A 234 18.41 4.09 -8.69
C LYS A 234 17.94 5.03 -7.57
N GLN A 235 18.43 6.27 -7.54
CA GLN A 235 18.05 7.24 -6.51
C GLN A 235 16.61 7.70 -6.69
N ILE A 236 16.21 8.03 -7.93
CA ILE A 236 14.83 8.41 -8.25
C ILE A 236 13.86 7.27 -7.91
N ARG A 237 14.20 6.03 -8.31
CA ARG A 237 13.42 4.83 -8.02
C ARG A 237 13.25 4.61 -6.52
N SER A 238 14.32 4.75 -5.74
CA SER A 238 14.27 4.63 -4.28
C SER A 238 13.31 5.66 -3.66
N ASN A 239 13.39 6.91 -4.11
CA ASN A 239 12.49 7.98 -3.66
C ASN A 239 11.02 7.68 -3.98
N LEU A 240 10.73 7.23 -5.21
CA LEU A 240 9.37 6.86 -5.62
C LEU A 240 8.82 5.65 -4.85
N LYS A 241 9.65 4.62 -4.63
CA LYS A 241 9.29 3.45 -3.81
C LYS A 241 8.93 3.85 -2.39
N LYS A 242 9.68 4.78 -1.78
CA LYS A 242 9.38 5.29 -0.44
C LYS A 242 8.03 6.01 -0.39
N ILE A 243 7.73 6.86 -1.38
CA ILE A 243 6.42 7.53 -1.47
C ILE A 243 5.29 6.52 -1.59
N ILE A 244 5.47 5.47 -2.42
CA ILE A 244 4.50 4.39 -2.56
C ILE A 244 4.29 3.71 -1.21
N GLN A 245 5.36 3.34 -0.50
CA GLN A 245 5.26 2.70 0.82
C GLN A 245 4.48 3.55 1.85
N ASP A 246 4.65 4.87 1.83
CA ASP A 246 4.02 5.80 2.77
C ASP A 246 2.53 6.12 2.46
N GLU A 247 2.11 5.94 1.20
CA GLU A 247 0.81 6.41 0.71
C GLU A 247 -0.08 5.28 0.12
N GLU A 248 0.47 4.12 -0.20
CA GLU A 248 -0.25 2.98 -0.81
C GLU A 248 -1.55 2.64 -0.07
N ASP A 249 -1.48 2.43 1.24
CA ASP A 249 -2.65 2.04 2.05
C ASP A 249 -3.76 3.11 2.02
N LYS A 250 -3.38 4.39 1.93
CA LYS A 250 -4.33 5.49 1.78
C LYS A 250 -4.93 5.52 0.39
N ILE A 251 -4.12 5.29 -0.65
CA ILE A 251 -4.59 5.26 -2.04
C ILE A 251 -5.62 4.15 -2.22
N ILE A 252 -5.33 2.93 -1.80
CA ILE A 252 -6.25 1.79 -1.96
C ILE A 252 -7.53 1.95 -1.11
N ALA A 253 -7.46 2.66 0.02
CA ALA A 253 -8.63 2.96 0.84
C ALA A 253 -9.53 4.06 0.22
N LEU A 254 -8.93 5.00 -0.52
CA LEU A 254 -9.62 6.17 -1.08
C LEU A 254 -10.11 5.97 -2.52
N TYR A 255 -9.52 5.05 -3.27
CA TYR A 255 -9.78 4.88 -4.71
C TYR A 255 -10.00 3.39 -5.03
N SER A 256 -11.25 2.94 -4.97
CA SER A 256 -11.62 1.53 -5.16
C SER A 256 -11.48 1.02 -6.59
N THR A 257 -11.24 1.92 -7.55
CA THR A 257 -10.87 1.57 -8.93
C THR A 257 -9.42 1.10 -9.03
N VAL A 258 -8.54 1.46 -8.09
CA VAL A 258 -7.11 1.17 -8.15
C VAL A 258 -6.87 -0.30 -7.81
N VAL A 259 -6.19 -1.01 -8.71
CA VAL A 259 -5.88 -2.44 -8.60
C VAL A 259 -4.39 -2.73 -8.72
N GLY A 260 -3.56 -1.70 -8.88
CA GLY A 260 -2.11 -1.85 -8.83
C GLY A 260 -1.38 -0.52 -8.69
N ILE A 261 -0.18 -0.58 -8.10
CA ILE A 261 0.70 0.57 -7.89
C ILE A 261 2.16 0.13 -8.04
N GLY A 262 2.94 0.94 -8.76
CA GLY A 262 4.37 0.68 -8.94
C GLY A 262 5.12 1.90 -9.44
N VAL A 263 6.42 1.71 -9.66
CA VAL A 263 7.28 2.72 -10.28
C VAL A 263 7.35 2.47 -11.79
N GLY A 264 7.31 3.53 -12.58
CA GLY A 264 7.45 3.46 -14.02
C GLY A 264 7.85 4.80 -14.62
N ARG A 265 7.44 5.02 -15.87
CA ARG A 265 7.59 6.28 -16.60
C ARG A 265 6.25 6.69 -17.19
N THR A 266 6.01 7.99 -17.34
CA THR A 266 4.78 8.48 -17.98
C THR A 266 4.68 7.94 -19.40
N MET A 267 3.50 7.46 -19.78
CA MET A 267 3.25 7.00 -21.14
C MET A 267 2.81 8.20 -21.99
N LEU A 268 3.64 8.62 -22.94
CA LEU A 268 3.34 9.74 -23.85
C LEU A 268 2.59 9.23 -25.10
N SER A 269 2.94 8.04 -25.56
CA SER A 269 2.25 7.28 -26.60
C SER A 269 2.46 5.78 -26.38
N GLU A 270 1.95 4.92 -27.27
CA GLU A 270 2.16 3.46 -27.17
C GLU A 270 3.64 3.06 -27.24
N THR A 271 4.50 3.92 -27.79
CA THR A 271 5.92 3.63 -28.01
C THR A 271 6.87 4.63 -27.34
N GLU A 272 6.35 5.67 -26.68
CA GLU A 272 7.15 6.78 -26.14
C GLU A 272 6.88 6.99 -24.65
N PHE A 273 7.98 7.13 -23.90
CA PHE A 273 7.98 7.26 -22.45
C PHE A 273 8.62 8.58 -22.01
N GLY A 274 7.99 9.25 -21.04
CA GLY A 274 8.51 10.47 -20.44
C GLY A 274 9.21 10.22 -19.10
N ASP A 275 9.00 11.15 -18.17
CA ASP A 275 9.67 11.19 -16.87
C ASP A 275 9.29 10.02 -15.95
N PRO A 276 10.20 9.60 -15.06
CA PRO A 276 9.89 8.65 -13.99
C PRO A 276 8.70 9.10 -13.14
N CYS A 277 7.78 8.19 -12.86
CA CYS A 277 6.53 8.50 -12.18
C CYS A 277 6.03 7.32 -11.33
N ILE A 278 4.98 7.59 -10.55
CA ILE A 278 4.17 6.55 -9.91
C ILE A 278 3.12 6.12 -10.94
N VAL A 279 2.97 4.81 -11.13
CA VAL A 279 1.96 4.24 -12.03
C VAL A 279 0.85 3.64 -11.18
N LEU A 280 -0.37 4.06 -11.40
CA LEU A 280 -1.58 3.45 -10.83
C LEU A 280 -2.34 2.69 -11.91
N TYR A 281 -2.51 1.39 -11.70
CA TYR A 281 -3.40 0.56 -12.51
C TYR A 281 -4.80 0.62 -11.93
N CYS A 282 -5.81 0.78 -12.79
CA CYS A 282 -7.20 0.90 -12.39
C CYS A 282 -8.14 0.15 -13.33
N LEU A 283 -9.34 -0.19 -12.84
CA LEU A 283 -10.36 -0.89 -13.61
C LEU A 283 -10.97 -0.03 -14.73
N ASP A 284 -11.06 1.29 -14.48
CA ASP A 284 -11.58 2.28 -15.40
C ASP A 284 -11.11 3.67 -14.94
N LYS A 285 -10.37 4.39 -15.79
CA LYS A 285 -9.82 5.71 -15.43
C LYS A 285 -10.85 6.84 -15.52
N THR A 286 -11.98 6.57 -16.17
CA THR A 286 -13.07 7.55 -16.43
C THR A 286 -14.22 7.42 -15.44
N LEU A 287 -14.38 6.25 -14.82
CA LEU A 287 -15.38 5.98 -13.79
C LEU A 287 -14.94 6.52 -12.43
N VAL A 288 -15.82 7.26 -11.77
CA VAL A 288 -15.62 7.71 -10.38
C VAL A 288 -16.62 6.98 -9.48
N PRO A 289 -16.14 6.10 -8.58
CA PRO A 289 -17.04 5.36 -7.69
C PRO A 289 -17.87 6.28 -6.80
N PHE A 290 -19.09 5.87 -6.45
CA PHE A 290 -20.00 6.73 -5.69
C PHE A 290 -19.40 7.20 -4.37
N GLY A 291 -19.30 8.50 -4.14
CA GLY A 291 -18.72 9.04 -2.90
C GLY A 291 -17.19 9.04 -2.83
N GLU A 292 -16.51 8.63 -3.90
CA GLU A 292 -15.06 8.80 -4.09
C GLU A 292 -14.75 10.02 -4.95
N LYS A 293 -13.46 10.39 -4.99
CA LYS A 293 -12.94 11.44 -5.87
C LYS A 293 -12.23 10.82 -7.06
N LYS A 294 -11.98 11.62 -8.10
CA LYS A 294 -11.08 11.24 -9.20
C LYS A 294 -9.70 10.92 -8.65
N ILE A 295 -9.06 9.89 -9.21
CA ILE A 295 -7.68 9.52 -8.91
C ILE A 295 -6.79 10.76 -9.12
N PRO A 296 -5.90 11.09 -8.16
CA PRO A 296 -5.08 12.29 -8.25
C PRO A 296 -4.01 12.12 -9.32
N LYS A 297 -3.75 13.18 -10.09
CA LYS A 297 -2.65 13.22 -11.08
C LYS A 297 -1.27 13.44 -10.45
N MET A 298 -1.24 13.73 -9.15
CA MET A 298 -0.03 13.97 -8.39
C MET A 298 -0.11 13.34 -7.00
N LEU A 299 1.00 12.76 -6.55
CA LEU A 299 1.15 12.22 -5.22
C LEU A 299 2.46 12.72 -4.62
N LYS A 300 2.38 13.49 -3.52
CA LYS A 300 3.55 14.12 -2.85
C LYS A 300 4.46 14.91 -3.80
N GLY A 301 3.90 15.55 -4.82
CA GLY A 301 4.66 16.31 -5.82
C GLY A 301 5.26 15.47 -6.96
N CYS A 302 5.05 14.14 -6.96
CA CYS A 302 5.39 13.27 -8.08
C CYS A 302 4.21 13.09 -9.03
N ILE A 303 4.50 12.94 -10.32
CA ILE A 303 3.50 12.65 -11.35
C ILE A 303 2.91 11.25 -11.11
N VAL A 304 1.60 11.14 -11.31
CA VAL A 304 0.87 9.87 -11.33
C VAL A 304 0.38 9.59 -12.74
N ASP A 305 0.82 8.48 -13.32
CA ASP A 305 0.35 7.94 -14.59
C ASP A 305 -0.73 6.88 -14.32
N ILE A 306 -1.91 7.04 -14.91
CA ILE A 306 -3.08 6.19 -14.64
C ILE A 306 -3.32 5.28 -15.84
N ARG A 307 -3.26 3.97 -15.62
CA ARG A 307 -3.40 2.94 -16.66
C ARG A 307 -4.60 2.05 -16.39
N GLU A 308 -5.25 1.59 -17.45
CA GLU A 308 -6.35 0.64 -17.34
C GLU A 308 -5.82 -0.78 -17.55
N ASP A 309 -5.75 -1.55 -16.47
CA ASP A 309 -5.40 -2.98 -16.47
C ASP A 309 -5.95 -3.60 -15.18
N PHE A 310 -6.01 -4.93 -15.12
CA PHE A 310 -6.33 -5.66 -13.90
C PHE A 310 -5.63 -7.01 -13.89
N PHE A 311 -5.57 -7.65 -12.73
CA PHE A 311 -4.80 -8.88 -12.54
C PHE A 311 -5.71 -10.05 -12.16
N MET A 312 -5.32 -11.25 -12.60
CA MET A 312 -6.01 -12.50 -12.32
C MET A 312 -5.01 -13.59 -11.96
N PHE A 313 -5.45 -14.59 -11.19
CA PHE A 313 -4.67 -15.79 -10.96
C PHE A 313 -4.49 -16.55 -12.27
N GLY A 314 -3.31 -17.13 -12.48
CA GLY A 314 -3.03 -18.01 -13.61
C GLY A 314 -3.55 -19.43 -13.44
N LEU A 315 -4.71 -19.62 -12.82
CA LEU A 315 -5.30 -20.94 -12.66
C LEU A 315 -5.94 -21.37 -13.99
N CYS A 316 -5.79 -22.64 -14.37
CA CYS A 316 -6.52 -23.19 -15.50
C CYS A 316 -7.72 -24.00 -15.01
N MET A 317 -8.91 -23.60 -15.45
CA MET A 317 -10.17 -24.32 -15.27
C MET A 317 -10.47 -25.07 -16.58
N ASP A 318 -10.89 -26.34 -16.51
CA ASP A 318 -11.24 -27.15 -17.69
C ASP A 318 -10.06 -27.35 -18.68
N CYS A 319 -8.87 -27.65 -18.18
CA CYS A 319 -7.67 -27.74 -19.01
C CYS A 319 -7.70 -28.90 -20.00
N LYS A 320 -7.36 -28.61 -21.25
CA LYS A 320 -7.28 -29.62 -22.33
C LYS A 320 -5.95 -30.37 -22.38
N GLN A 321 -4.91 -29.86 -21.72
CA GLN A 321 -3.55 -30.44 -21.69
C GLN A 321 -3.14 -30.67 -20.23
N LEU A 322 -3.29 -31.91 -19.78
CA LEU A 322 -3.07 -32.29 -18.38
C LEU A 322 -1.86 -33.21 -18.19
N ASP A 323 -1.22 -33.67 -19.27
CA ASP A 323 -0.26 -34.78 -19.29
C ASP A 323 1.22 -34.36 -19.20
N LYS A 324 1.52 -33.06 -19.12
CA LYS A 324 2.91 -32.56 -19.04
C LYS A 324 3.49 -32.77 -17.64
N GLY A 325 4.77 -33.15 -17.58
CA GLY A 325 5.47 -33.60 -16.35
C GLY A 325 5.55 -32.64 -15.15
N CYS A 326 5.04 -31.41 -15.24
CA CYS A 326 4.90 -30.51 -14.09
C CYS A 326 3.44 -30.20 -13.70
N CYS A 327 2.45 -30.86 -14.32
CA CYS A 327 1.04 -30.58 -14.13
C CYS A 327 0.48 -31.17 -12.84
N ILE A 328 -0.12 -30.35 -11.99
CA ILE A 328 -0.75 -30.81 -10.74
C ILE A 328 -2.17 -30.30 -10.63
N GLY A 329 -3.00 -31.04 -9.92
CA GLY A 329 -4.36 -30.66 -9.58
C GLY A 329 -4.73 -31.12 -8.19
N ARG A 330 -5.81 -30.54 -7.64
CA ARG A 330 -6.44 -31.06 -6.43
C ARG A 330 -7.26 -32.30 -6.79
N ASP A 331 -7.17 -33.32 -5.95
CA ASP A 331 -7.93 -34.56 -6.13
C ASP A 331 -9.44 -34.28 -6.22
N GLY A 332 -10.09 -34.86 -7.23
CA GLY A 332 -11.52 -34.65 -7.51
C GLY A 332 -11.90 -33.30 -8.11
N GLU A 333 -10.96 -32.40 -8.40
CA GLU A 333 -11.26 -31.06 -8.92
C GLU A 333 -10.70 -30.79 -10.33
N ASN A 334 -11.50 -30.10 -11.16
CA ASN A 334 -11.12 -29.73 -12.53
C ASN A 334 -10.30 -28.43 -12.61
N THR A 335 -9.24 -28.37 -11.80
CA THR A 335 -8.31 -27.24 -11.74
C THR A 335 -6.89 -27.74 -11.90
N ALA A 336 -6.07 -27.04 -12.68
CA ALA A 336 -4.66 -27.40 -12.83
C ALA A 336 -3.72 -26.20 -12.65
N GLY A 337 -2.54 -26.51 -12.14
CA GLY A 337 -1.40 -25.63 -12.06
C GLY A 337 -0.09 -26.38 -12.29
N SER A 338 1.01 -25.74 -11.93
CA SER A 338 2.37 -26.22 -12.16
C SER A 338 3.11 -26.47 -10.85
N VAL A 339 4.00 -27.46 -10.84
CA VAL A 339 5.01 -27.65 -9.78
C VAL A 339 6.06 -26.54 -9.87
N GLY A 340 6.44 -26.00 -8.71
CA GLY A 340 7.46 -24.97 -8.57
C GLY A 340 8.83 -25.54 -8.25
N PHE A 341 9.16 -25.60 -6.97
CA PHE A 341 10.49 -25.98 -6.49
C PHE A 341 10.43 -27.20 -5.59
N LEU A 342 11.40 -28.09 -5.70
CA LEU A 342 11.60 -29.17 -4.73
C LEU A 342 12.19 -28.60 -3.45
N VAL A 343 11.59 -28.95 -2.31
CA VAL A 343 12.02 -28.46 -1.00
C VAL A 343 11.95 -29.52 0.08
N LYS A 344 12.61 -29.25 1.19
CA LYS A 344 12.52 -30.02 2.43
C LYS A 344 12.25 -29.11 3.61
N SER A 345 11.46 -29.58 4.56
CA SER A 345 11.27 -28.85 5.82
C SER A 345 12.51 -28.89 6.70
N ASN A 346 12.80 -27.76 7.32
CA ASN A 346 13.89 -27.59 8.29
C ASN A 346 13.51 -28.06 9.71
N CYS A 347 12.33 -28.68 9.86
CA CYS A 347 11.86 -29.16 11.15
C CYS A 347 12.72 -30.33 11.67
N SER A 348 13.28 -30.17 12.86
CA SER A 348 14.21 -31.11 13.50
C SER A 348 13.58 -32.45 13.90
N SER A 349 12.25 -32.53 14.00
CA SER A 349 11.52 -33.74 14.41
C SER A 349 11.17 -34.69 13.25
N SER A 350 11.09 -34.19 12.01
CA SER A 350 10.86 -35.02 10.83
C SER A 350 11.29 -34.30 9.55
N ILE A 351 12.21 -34.93 8.81
CA ILE A 351 12.59 -34.50 7.46
C ILE A 351 11.41 -34.80 6.53
N GLU A 352 10.62 -33.77 6.22
CA GLU A 352 9.57 -33.84 5.21
C GLU A 352 10.09 -33.29 3.89
N CYS A 353 10.05 -34.10 2.84
CA CYS A 353 10.36 -33.67 1.47
C CYS A 353 9.06 -33.39 0.71
N GLY A 354 9.11 -32.43 -0.21
CA GLY A 354 7.95 -32.03 -0.99
C GLY A 354 8.30 -31.05 -2.08
N PHE A 355 7.30 -30.29 -2.50
CA PHE A 355 7.47 -29.21 -3.45
C PHE A 355 6.62 -27.99 -3.08
N LEU A 356 7.05 -26.83 -3.58
CA LEU A 356 6.29 -25.59 -3.54
C LEU A 356 5.47 -25.40 -4.82
N THR A 357 4.29 -24.81 -4.68
CA THR A 357 3.44 -24.34 -5.77
C THR A 357 2.60 -23.14 -5.28
N ALA A 358 1.67 -22.62 -6.08
CA ALA A 358 0.80 -21.51 -5.68
C ALA A 358 -0.33 -21.99 -4.75
N ALA A 359 -0.72 -21.18 -3.75
CA ALA A 359 -1.76 -21.57 -2.80
C ALA A 359 -3.13 -21.66 -3.47
N HIS A 360 -3.43 -20.76 -4.40
CA HIS A 360 -4.69 -20.83 -5.16
C HIS A 360 -4.82 -22.11 -6.02
N VAL A 361 -3.72 -22.75 -6.38
CA VAL A 361 -3.72 -24.05 -7.08
C VAL A 361 -3.94 -25.19 -6.10
N ALA A 362 -3.17 -25.23 -5.01
CA ALA A 362 -3.13 -26.38 -4.12
C ALA A 362 -4.21 -26.38 -3.03
N HIS A 363 -4.65 -25.20 -2.57
CA HIS A 363 -5.66 -25.04 -1.51
C HIS A 363 -6.99 -24.50 -2.03
N GLY A 364 -6.99 -23.66 -3.06
CA GLY A 364 -8.19 -23.09 -3.70
C GLY A 364 -8.91 -22.01 -2.89
N ASN A 365 -9.10 -22.18 -1.58
CA ASN A 365 -9.78 -21.19 -0.72
C ASN A 365 -8.86 -20.04 -0.27
N VAL A 366 -8.37 -19.24 -1.21
CA VAL A 366 -7.43 -18.14 -0.95
C VAL A 366 -7.99 -17.04 -0.04
N LEU A 367 -9.30 -16.83 -0.05
CA LEU A 367 -9.95 -15.81 0.78
C LEU A 367 -9.94 -16.18 2.27
N GLU A 368 -9.93 -17.48 2.58
CA GLU A 368 -9.74 -17.97 3.94
C GLU A 368 -8.28 -17.81 4.37
N LEU A 369 -7.34 -18.20 3.50
CA LEU A 369 -5.91 -18.04 3.77
C LEU A 369 -5.52 -16.59 4.05
N ASN A 370 -6.14 -15.63 3.35
CA ASN A 370 -5.89 -14.21 3.52
C ASN A 370 -6.25 -13.65 4.91
N LYS A 371 -7.17 -14.32 5.62
CA LYS A 371 -7.55 -13.91 6.99
C LYS A 371 -6.47 -14.27 8.02
N SER A 372 -5.55 -15.16 7.66
CA SER A 372 -4.48 -15.62 8.55
C SER A 372 -3.23 -14.76 8.41
N ALA A 373 -2.63 -14.39 9.54
CA ALA A 373 -1.33 -13.71 9.57
C ALA A 373 -0.14 -14.66 9.35
N THR A 374 -0.37 -15.97 9.52
CA THR A 374 0.66 -17.02 9.41
C THR A 374 0.20 -18.13 8.45
N PRO A 375 1.11 -18.96 7.94
CA PRO A 375 0.75 -20.16 7.19
C PRO A 375 -0.26 -21.00 7.96
N VAL A 376 -1.30 -21.44 7.26
CA VAL A 376 -2.23 -22.42 7.80
C VAL A 376 -1.58 -23.79 7.60
N ASN A 377 -1.46 -24.55 8.69
CA ASN A 377 -0.92 -25.91 8.68
C ASN A 377 -2.08 -26.90 8.80
N GLY A 378 -2.00 -28.03 8.11
CA GLY A 378 -3.02 -29.09 8.11
C GLY A 378 -2.85 -30.01 6.92
N ASP A 379 -3.58 -31.11 6.84
CA ASP A 379 -3.57 -32.00 5.68
C ASP A 379 -4.79 -31.69 4.78
N PHE A 380 -4.76 -30.57 4.05
CA PHE A 380 -5.96 -29.98 3.43
C PHE A 380 -6.50 -30.78 2.26
N HIS A 381 -5.62 -31.07 1.29
CA HIS A 381 -6.00 -31.66 0.01
C HIS A 381 -4.90 -32.61 -0.49
N ASN A 382 -5.34 -33.70 -1.11
CA ASN A 382 -4.47 -34.53 -1.93
C ASN A 382 -4.17 -33.82 -3.24
N ILE A 383 -2.91 -33.91 -3.67
CA ILE A 383 -2.44 -33.38 -4.95
C ILE A 383 -2.12 -34.55 -5.86
N VAL A 384 -2.69 -34.52 -7.07
CA VAL A 384 -2.56 -35.56 -8.07
C VAL A 384 -1.68 -35.10 -9.23
N HIS A 385 -0.96 -36.03 -9.83
CA HIS A 385 -0.19 -35.81 -11.06
C HIS A 385 -0.31 -37.02 -12.00
N PRO A 386 -0.69 -36.81 -13.27
CA PRO A 386 -1.12 -35.54 -13.84
C PRO A 386 -2.48 -35.05 -13.25
N ALA A 387 -2.88 -33.80 -13.49
CA ALA A 387 -4.16 -33.30 -12.96
C ALA A 387 -5.34 -34.13 -13.50
N LEU A 388 -6.40 -34.31 -12.69
CA LEU A 388 -7.51 -35.25 -12.90
C LEU A 388 -7.14 -36.75 -12.93
N SER A 389 -5.90 -37.13 -12.62
CA SER A 389 -5.55 -38.54 -12.44
C SER A 389 -5.88 -39.04 -11.02
N GLU A 390 -5.92 -40.36 -10.85
CA GLU A 390 -6.04 -41.01 -9.54
C GLU A 390 -4.68 -41.11 -8.81
N ASN A 391 -3.59 -40.64 -9.42
CA ASN A 391 -2.24 -40.79 -8.89
C ASN A 391 -1.89 -39.65 -7.92
N VAL A 392 -2.16 -39.87 -6.64
CA VAL A 392 -1.80 -38.95 -5.56
C VAL A 392 -0.28 -38.91 -5.37
N ILE A 393 0.31 -37.75 -5.60
CA ILE A 393 1.76 -37.52 -5.43
C ILE A 393 2.11 -36.85 -4.10
N GLY A 394 1.15 -36.26 -3.42
CA GLY A 394 1.40 -35.57 -2.16
C GLY A 394 0.15 -34.99 -1.51
N ASN A 395 0.34 -34.35 -0.37
CA ASN A 395 -0.70 -33.68 0.40
C ASN A 395 -0.24 -32.28 0.81
N VAL A 396 -1.14 -31.31 0.74
CA VAL A 396 -0.85 -29.91 1.13
C VAL A 396 -0.73 -29.82 2.64
N THR A 397 0.46 -29.51 3.14
CA THR A 397 0.71 -29.42 4.58
C THR A 397 0.77 -28.00 5.11
N LYS A 398 1.11 -27.04 4.25
CA LYS A 398 1.13 -25.60 4.57
C LYS A 398 0.62 -24.78 3.38
N ALA A 399 -0.15 -23.73 3.65
CA ALA A 399 -0.57 -22.77 2.63
C ALA A 399 -0.63 -21.34 3.18
N PHE A 400 -0.33 -20.36 2.32
CA PHE A 400 -0.43 -18.94 2.66
C PHE A 400 -0.72 -18.09 1.42
N CYS A 401 -1.68 -17.17 1.53
CA CYS A 401 -2.09 -16.27 0.45
C CYS A 401 -2.40 -14.88 1.02
N GLY A 402 -1.48 -13.92 0.90
CA GLY A 402 -1.62 -12.59 1.50
C GLY A 402 -0.28 -11.89 1.69
N ASN A 403 -0.22 -10.93 2.61
CA ASN A 403 1.00 -10.17 2.87
C ASN A 403 1.69 -10.64 4.15
N ARG A 404 3.00 -10.89 4.07
CA ARG A 404 3.84 -11.13 5.24
C ARG A 404 4.76 -9.95 5.48
N LYS A 405 4.91 -9.56 6.74
CA LYS A 405 5.85 -8.51 7.14
C LYS A 405 7.26 -9.10 7.23
N THR A 406 8.19 -8.53 6.48
CA THR A 406 9.63 -8.71 6.67
C THR A 406 10.20 -7.55 7.48
N ASN A 407 11.50 -7.56 7.74
CA ASN A 407 12.18 -6.49 8.46
C ASN A 407 12.11 -5.13 7.74
N GLU A 408 11.91 -5.12 6.41
CA GLU A 408 11.99 -3.91 5.59
C GLU A 408 10.63 -3.46 5.02
N CYS A 409 9.78 -4.40 4.60
CA CYS A 409 8.47 -4.08 4.03
C CYS A 409 7.52 -5.28 4.11
N GLN A 410 6.25 -5.07 3.72
CA GLN A 410 5.34 -6.19 3.49
C GLN A 410 5.52 -6.73 2.08
N LYS A 411 5.50 -8.05 1.94
CA LYS A 411 5.54 -8.74 0.64
C LYS A 411 4.40 -9.71 0.48
N GLY A 412 3.83 -9.73 -0.73
CA GLY A 412 2.76 -10.60 -1.15
C GLY A 412 3.28 -11.99 -1.45
N ILE A 413 2.64 -12.99 -0.86
CA ILE A 413 2.95 -14.41 -1.02
C ILE A 413 1.66 -15.12 -1.40
N ASP A 414 1.74 -15.98 -2.40
CA ASP A 414 0.72 -16.95 -2.76
C ASP A 414 1.40 -18.29 -3.02
N ALA A 415 1.55 -19.08 -1.96
CA ALA A 415 2.33 -20.30 -1.98
C ALA A 415 1.72 -21.40 -1.11
N ALA A 416 2.00 -22.65 -1.47
CA ALA A 416 1.70 -23.82 -0.69
C ALA A 416 2.87 -24.81 -0.73
N PHE A 417 3.06 -25.53 0.38
CA PHE A 417 3.98 -26.64 0.49
C PHE A 417 3.19 -27.95 0.44
N VAL A 418 3.58 -28.81 -0.49
CA VAL A 418 2.99 -30.13 -0.71
C VAL A 418 4.02 -31.17 -0.32
N ARG A 419 3.74 -31.93 0.75
CA ARG A 419 4.56 -33.06 1.19
C ARG A 419 4.34 -34.24 0.27
N PHE A 420 5.41 -34.92 -0.15
CA PHE A 420 5.28 -36.14 -0.95
C PHE A 420 4.54 -37.26 -0.22
N ALA A 421 3.73 -38.02 -0.95
CA ALA A 421 3.03 -39.19 -0.42
C ALA A 421 4.01 -40.30 -0.02
N GLU A 422 5.07 -40.49 -0.81
CA GLU A 422 6.16 -41.42 -0.49
C GLU A 422 7.34 -40.70 0.19
N LYS A 423 7.88 -41.28 1.26
CA LYS A 423 9.13 -40.81 1.87
C LYS A 423 10.30 -41.07 0.91
N LYS A 424 10.62 -40.09 0.05
CA LYS A 424 11.83 -40.10 -0.77
C LYS A 424 12.95 -39.33 -0.06
N THR A 425 13.89 -40.06 0.53
CA THR A 425 15.22 -39.53 0.86
C THR A 425 16.07 -39.54 -0.41
N LYS A 426 16.02 -38.46 -1.18
CA LYS A 426 17.02 -38.21 -2.21
C LYS A 426 17.87 -37.02 -1.77
N GLU A 427 19.17 -37.22 -1.70
CA GLU A 427 20.11 -36.10 -1.66
C GLU A 427 20.09 -35.45 -3.05
N LEU A 428 19.60 -34.22 -3.10
CA LEU A 428 19.60 -33.41 -4.30
C LEU A 428 20.60 -32.26 -4.09
N PRO A 429 21.24 -31.75 -5.16
CA PRO A 429 22.08 -30.57 -5.05
C PRO A 429 21.24 -29.38 -4.57
N VAL A 430 21.75 -28.62 -3.60
CA VAL A 430 21.10 -27.41 -3.07
C VAL A 430 20.98 -26.38 -4.19
N LEU A 431 19.77 -25.83 -4.39
CA LEU A 431 19.53 -24.78 -5.37
C LEU A 431 19.91 -23.42 -4.75
N HIS A 432 20.68 -22.61 -5.48
CA HIS A 432 21.00 -21.25 -5.04
C HIS A 432 19.79 -20.32 -5.18
N ILE A 433 19.45 -19.62 -4.09
CA ILE A 433 18.44 -18.57 -4.06
C ILE A 433 19.10 -17.24 -4.47
N VAL A 434 18.36 -16.37 -5.17
CA VAL A 434 18.83 -14.99 -5.45
C VAL A 434 19.08 -14.19 -4.17
N ASN A 435 20.03 -13.27 -4.18
CA ASN A 435 20.19 -12.22 -3.16
C ASN A 435 19.77 -10.84 -3.71
N GLU A 436 19.87 -9.78 -2.89
CA GLU A 436 19.52 -8.42 -3.34
C GLU A 436 20.40 -7.93 -4.50
N ASP A 437 21.69 -8.25 -4.49
CA ASP A 437 22.63 -7.88 -5.56
C ASP A 437 22.30 -8.55 -6.90
N ASP A 438 21.77 -9.77 -6.87
CA ASP A 438 21.32 -10.52 -8.05
C ASP A 438 20.09 -9.90 -8.71
N VAL A 439 19.23 -9.32 -7.87
CA VAL A 439 18.00 -8.62 -8.29
C VAL A 439 18.30 -7.14 -8.56
N GLU A 440 19.49 -6.64 -8.23
CA GLU A 440 19.92 -5.29 -8.54
C GLU A 440 20.29 -5.19 -10.03
N ILE A 441 19.28 -4.80 -10.83
CA ILE A 441 19.27 -5.01 -12.28
C ILE A 441 20.37 -4.26 -13.03
N LYS A 442 21.09 -5.02 -13.87
CA LYS A 442 21.85 -4.54 -15.05
C LYS A 442 20.91 -4.41 -16.23
N GLU A 443 21.22 -3.56 -17.22
CA GLU A 443 20.33 -3.08 -18.30
C GLU A 443 19.21 -4.03 -18.80
N ARG A 444 19.44 -5.34 -18.94
CA ARG A 444 18.40 -6.37 -19.12
C ARG A 444 18.67 -7.63 -18.31
N THR A 445 17.69 -8.04 -17.50
CA THR A 445 17.77 -9.27 -16.69
C THR A 445 16.76 -10.30 -17.18
N PHE A 446 17.25 -11.46 -17.61
CA PHE A 446 16.42 -12.54 -18.12
C PHE A 446 16.02 -13.52 -17.02
N VAL A 447 14.79 -13.99 -17.10
CA VAL A 447 14.27 -15.06 -16.25
C VAL A 447 13.71 -16.18 -17.11
N SER A 448 13.71 -17.39 -16.58
CA SER A 448 13.10 -18.55 -17.21
C SER A 448 12.14 -19.26 -16.26
N LYS A 449 11.12 -19.90 -16.80
CA LYS A 449 10.25 -20.81 -16.07
C LYS A 449 9.87 -22.01 -16.92
N LYS A 450 9.33 -23.04 -16.27
CA LYS A 450 8.64 -24.16 -16.92
C LYS A 450 7.23 -24.30 -16.35
N GLY A 451 6.22 -24.15 -17.18
CA GLY A 451 4.82 -24.33 -16.81
C GLY A 451 4.06 -25.22 -17.78
N ILE A 452 2.89 -25.70 -17.39
CA ILE A 452 2.11 -26.63 -18.23
C ILE A 452 1.64 -25.99 -19.53
N SER A 453 1.28 -24.71 -19.51
CA SER A 453 0.58 -24.07 -20.62
C SER A 453 1.56 -23.50 -21.64
N THR A 454 2.66 -22.90 -21.18
CA THR A 454 3.66 -22.33 -22.10
C THR A 454 4.92 -23.19 -22.24
N ASN A 455 5.06 -24.30 -21.49
CA ASN A 455 6.30 -25.05 -21.38
C ASN A 455 7.45 -24.16 -20.87
N MET A 456 8.68 -24.35 -21.36
CA MET A 456 9.83 -23.53 -21.01
C MET A 456 9.79 -22.19 -21.74
N THR A 457 9.74 -21.10 -20.98
CA THR A 457 9.66 -19.73 -21.51
C THR A 457 10.70 -18.82 -20.86
N ILE A 458 11.10 -17.79 -21.60
CA ILE A 458 12.01 -16.73 -21.16
C ILE A 458 11.24 -15.42 -21.11
N GLY A 459 11.48 -14.63 -20.07
CA GLY A 459 10.89 -13.31 -19.87
C GLY A 459 11.93 -12.32 -19.37
N LEU A 460 11.51 -11.06 -19.27
CA LEU A 460 12.33 -9.96 -18.77
C LEU A 460 11.87 -9.56 -17.37
N LEU A 461 12.80 -9.58 -16.41
CA LEU A 461 12.51 -9.12 -15.05
C LEU A 461 12.42 -7.59 -15.03
N SER A 462 11.27 -7.06 -14.59
CA SER A 462 11.09 -5.64 -14.39
C SER A 462 11.98 -5.10 -13.28
N GLN A 463 12.46 -3.87 -13.47
CA GLN A 463 13.23 -3.12 -12.47
C GLN A 463 12.47 -2.79 -11.19
N ASN A 464 11.15 -2.81 -11.29
CA ASN A 464 10.29 -2.36 -10.23
C ASN A 464 9.41 -3.51 -9.80
N THR A 465 9.35 -3.69 -8.48
CA THR A 465 8.27 -4.45 -7.88
C THR A 465 6.96 -3.65 -8.01
N MET A 466 5.85 -4.36 -7.97
CA MET A 466 4.52 -3.79 -8.03
C MET A 466 3.67 -4.39 -6.92
N SER A 467 2.81 -3.58 -6.33
CA SER A 467 1.72 -4.09 -5.51
C SER A 467 0.42 -4.10 -6.31
N LEU A 468 -0.42 -5.10 -6.12
CA LEU A 468 -1.58 -5.35 -6.97
C LEU A 468 -2.71 -6.11 -6.28
N GLU A 469 -3.93 -5.98 -6.79
CA GLU A 469 -5.13 -6.68 -6.32
C GLU A 469 -5.47 -7.86 -7.25
N ILE A 470 -5.68 -9.05 -6.66
CA ILE A 470 -6.30 -10.20 -7.34
C ILE A 470 -7.41 -10.76 -6.46
N LYS A 471 -8.63 -10.86 -7.00
CA LYS A 471 -9.83 -11.36 -6.29
C LYS A 471 -10.01 -10.75 -4.88
N GLY A 472 -9.83 -9.44 -4.75
CA GLY A 472 -9.99 -8.73 -3.46
C GLY A 472 -8.82 -8.87 -2.49
N ILE A 473 -7.74 -9.56 -2.88
CA ILE A 473 -6.52 -9.70 -2.08
C ILE A 473 -5.45 -8.76 -2.64
N TRP A 474 -4.94 -7.86 -1.80
CA TRP A 474 -3.82 -7.00 -2.14
C TRP A 474 -2.49 -7.71 -1.87
N PHE A 475 -1.63 -7.85 -2.88
CA PHE A 475 -0.30 -8.42 -2.79
C PHE A 475 0.73 -7.32 -2.94
N LYS A 476 1.60 -7.14 -1.93
CA LYS A 476 2.59 -6.06 -1.93
C LYS A 476 3.92 -6.48 -2.55
N ASN A 477 4.57 -5.56 -3.26
CA ASN A 477 5.97 -5.71 -3.68
C ASN A 477 6.30 -7.02 -4.43
N CYS A 478 5.42 -7.49 -5.31
CA CYS A 478 5.67 -8.65 -6.17
C CYS A 478 6.62 -8.31 -7.30
N PHE A 479 7.40 -9.28 -7.76
CA PHE A 479 8.16 -9.16 -8.99
C PHE A 479 7.24 -9.19 -10.20
N ILE A 480 7.61 -8.43 -11.24
CA ILE A 480 6.89 -8.36 -12.49
C ILE A 480 7.79 -8.86 -13.61
N ILE A 481 7.30 -9.84 -14.38
CA ILE A 481 7.99 -10.36 -15.55
C ILE A 481 7.23 -9.92 -16.81
N HIS A 482 7.94 -9.31 -17.75
CA HIS A 482 7.43 -8.95 -19.06
C HIS A 482 7.67 -10.08 -20.06
N ASN A 483 6.76 -10.20 -21.03
CA ASN A 483 6.98 -11.09 -22.18
C ASN A 483 8.23 -10.66 -22.96
N TYR A 484 8.93 -11.64 -23.55
CA TYR A 484 10.10 -11.37 -24.39
C TYR A 484 9.87 -11.73 -25.86
N GLU A 485 9.86 -13.01 -26.22
CA GLU A 485 9.55 -13.48 -27.58
C GLU A 485 8.17 -14.11 -27.68
N VAL A 486 7.79 -14.81 -26.61
CA VAL A 486 6.52 -15.50 -26.45
C VAL A 486 5.89 -15.07 -25.13
N PRO A 487 4.57 -15.27 -24.94
CA PRO A 487 3.95 -15.09 -23.64
C PRO A 487 4.71 -15.89 -22.57
N PHE A 488 5.21 -15.18 -21.56
CA PHE A 488 5.98 -15.81 -20.49
C PHE A 488 5.11 -16.78 -19.69
N PHE A 489 3.84 -16.41 -19.47
CA PHE A 489 2.91 -17.08 -18.57
C PHE A 489 1.49 -17.11 -19.15
N LYS A 490 0.76 -18.20 -18.93
CA LYS A 490 -0.66 -18.36 -19.25
C LYS A 490 -1.40 -19.04 -18.09
N GLU A 491 -2.72 -18.99 -18.11
CA GLU A 491 -3.58 -19.83 -17.26
C GLU A 491 -3.09 -21.28 -17.28
N GLY A 492 -2.88 -21.87 -16.11
CA GLY A 492 -2.26 -23.19 -15.87
C GLY A 492 -0.80 -23.12 -15.41
N ASP A 493 -0.06 -22.05 -15.73
CA ASP A 493 1.33 -21.92 -15.31
C ASP A 493 1.50 -21.48 -13.85
N SER A 494 0.41 -21.13 -13.16
CA SER A 494 0.46 -20.81 -11.74
C SER A 494 1.14 -21.91 -10.94
N GLY A 495 2.06 -21.51 -10.06
CA GLY A 495 2.88 -22.43 -9.28
C GLY A 495 4.25 -22.72 -9.88
N SER A 496 4.49 -22.37 -11.15
CA SER A 496 5.81 -22.54 -11.78
C SER A 496 6.92 -21.80 -11.04
N GLY A 497 8.04 -22.48 -10.86
CA GLY A 497 9.27 -21.91 -10.35
C GLY A 497 9.92 -21.01 -11.41
N VAL A 498 10.22 -19.78 -11.02
CA VAL A 498 10.89 -18.78 -11.84
C VAL A 498 12.35 -18.70 -11.42
N PHE A 499 13.24 -18.77 -12.41
CA PHE A 499 14.67 -18.75 -12.22
C PHE A 499 15.27 -17.51 -12.90
N LEU A 500 16.16 -16.84 -12.19
CA LEU A 500 17.06 -15.85 -12.77
C LEU A 500 18.11 -16.58 -13.63
N SER A 501 18.31 -16.12 -14.86
CA SER A 501 19.35 -16.64 -15.76
C SER A 501 20.57 -15.72 -15.71
N ASP A 502 21.77 -16.29 -15.61
CA ASP A 502 23.01 -15.55 -15.87
C ASP A 502 23.18 -15.21 -17.36
N ALA A 503 24.18 -14.38 -17.69
CA ALA A 503 24.44 -13.92 -19.06
C ALA A 503 24.72 -15.07 -20.06
N ASP A 504 25.18 -16.21 -19.55
CA ASP A 504 25.47 -17.41 -20.33
C ASP A 504 24.32 -18.43 -20.34
N GLY A 505 23.22 -18.16 -19.61
CA GLY A 505 22.05 -19.02 -19.46
C GLY A 505 22.29 -20.34 -18.70
N LYS A 506 23.44 -20.49 -18.03
CA LYS A 506 23.93 -21.74 -17.43
C LYS A 506 23.61 -21.86 -15.94
N GLN A 507 23.74 -20.80 -15.15
CA GLN A 507 23.33 -20.83 -13.74
C GLN A 507 21.92 -20.28 -13.56
N LYS A 508 21.06 -21.09 -12.96
CA LYS A 508 19.70 -20.73 -12.58
C LYS A 508 19.63 -20.50 -11.09
N ARG A 509 19.28 -19.28 -10.66
CA ARG A 509 19.00 -18.96 -9.26
C ARG A 509 17.50 -18.84 -9.04
N ALA A 510 16.98 -19.41 -7.96
CA ALA A 510 15.54 -19.32 -7.68
C ALA A 510 15.14 -17.87 -7.40
N LEU A 511 14.17 -17.34 -8.15
CA LEU A 511 13.63 -16.00 -7.97
C LEU A 511 12.29 -16.03 -7.22
N GLY A 512 11.38 -16.92 -7.60
CA GLY A 512 10.02 -16.88 -7.08
C GLY A 512 9.05 -17.88 -7.70
N ILE A 513 7.81 -17.86 -7.22
CA ILE A 513 6.70 -18.65 -7.77
C ILE A 513 5.80 -17.71 -8.58
N ALA A 514 5.55 -18.04 -9.84
CA ALA A 514 4.63 -17.29 -10.69
C ALA A 514 3.17 -17.62 -10.32
N PHE A 515 2.31 -16.61 -10.17
CA PHE A 515 0.96 -16.82 -9.65
C PHE A 515 -0.14 -15.99 -10.31
N GLY A 516 0.19 -14.87 -10.96
CA GLY A 516 -0.80 -13.98 -11.55
C GLY A 516 -0.39 -13.44 -12.91
N LEU A 517 -1.36 -12.98 -13.68
CA LEU A 517 -1.14 -12.29 -14.95
C LEU A 517 -2.05 -11.05 -15.09
N SER A 518 -1.60 -10.07 -15.87
CA SER A 518 -2.42 -8.92 -16.24
C SER A 518 -3.47 -9.26 -17.31
N LYS A 519 -4.55 -8.49 -17.39
CA LYS A 519 -5.57 -8.60 -18.46
C LYS A 519 -4.93 -8.44 -19.83
N SER A 520 -3.99 -7.51 -19.95
CA SER A 520 -3.20 -7.31 -21.17
C SER A 520 -2.34 -8.51 -21.55
N LYS A 521 -2.21 -9.52 -20.67
CA LYS A 521 -1.36 -10.72 -20.81
C LYS A 521 0.10 -10.40 -21.11
N THR A 522 0.55 -9.23 -20.67
CA THR A 522 1.92 -8.72 -20.90
C THR A 522 2.79 -8.77 -19.65
N GLN A 523 2.18 -8.90 -18.47
CA GLN A 523 2.85 -8.88 -17.18
C GLN A 523 2.47 -10.12 -16.39
N THR A 524 3.48 -10.75 -15.79
CA THR A 524 3.33 -11.89 -14.88
C THR A 524 3.78 -11.48 -13.49
N CYS A 525 3.00 -11.84 -12.48
CA CYS A 525 3.28 -11.59 -11.07
C CYS A 525 3.99 -12.80 -10.47
N VAL A 526 5.09 -12.54 -9.76
CA VAL A 526 5.92 -13.56 -9.13
C VAL A 526 6.14 -13.17 -7.67
N CYS A 527 5.82 -14.07 -6.74
CA CYS A 527 6.12 -13.87 -5.31
C CYS A 527 7.55 -14.31 -5.01
N ASP A 528 8.23 -13.55 -4.15
CA ASP A 528 9.65 -13.72 -3.85
C ASP A 528 9.91 -15.01 -3.07
N ILE A 529 10.84 -15.82 -3.59
CA ILE A 529 11.13 -17.14 -3.03
C ILE A 529 11.74 -17.07 -1.63
N ARG A 530 12.49 -16.02 -1.33
CA ARG A 530 13.16 -15.83 -0.02
C ARG A 530 12.11 -15.73 1.08
N ASP A 531 11.04 -15.01 0.79
CA ASP A 531 9.93 -14.83 1.69
C ASP A 531 9.16 -16.13 1.89
N ILE A 532 8.99 -16.95 0.85
CA ILE A 532 8.34 -18.26 0.96
C ILE A 532 9.16 -19.22 1.84
N VAL A 533 10.48 -19.29 1.66
CA VAL A 533 11.38 -20.13 2.48
C VAL A 533 11.29 -19.76 3.95
N GLN A 534 11.47 -18.47 4.25
CA GLN A 534 11.34 -17.99 5.62
C GLN A 534 9.93 -18.26 6.16
N THR A 535 8.94 -18.23 5.28
CA THR A 535 7.55 -18.41 5.65
C THR A 535 7.21 -19.82 6.05
N PHE A 536 7.68 -20.80 5.28
CA PHE A 536 7.37 -22.21 5.46
C PHE A 536 8.45 -22.99 6.20
N ASP A 537 9.60 -22.38 6.47
CA ASP A 537 10.76 -23.01 7.11
C ASP A 537 11.22 -24.25 6.31
N VAL A 538 11.65 -23.99 5.07
CA VAL A 538 12.03 -25.02 4.08
C VAL A 538 13.32 -24.65 3.33
N ASP A 539 14.09 -25.65 2.91
CA ASP A 539 15.32 -25.52 2.09
C ASP A 539 15.14 -26.11 0.68
N PHE A 540 15.86 -25.59 -0.33
CA PHE A 540 15.70 -25.98 -1.74
C PHE A 540 16.64 -27.05 -2.27
N TYR A 541 16.15 -27.73 -3.29
CA TYR A 541 16.89 -28.67 -4.11
C TYR A 541 16.68 -28.45 -5.61
N SER A 542 17.70 -28.77 -6.39
CA SER A 542 17.62 -28.81 -7.86
C SER A 542 16.73 -29.96 -8.34
N GLU A 543 16.05 -29.76 -9.47
CA GLU A 543 15.38 -30.87 -10.15
C GLU A 543 16.41 -31.96 -10.47
N PRO A 544 16.08 -33.25 -10.27
CA PRO A 544 16.97 -34.32 -10.69
C PRO A 544 17.23 -34.16 -12.19
N GLN A 545 18.51 -34.04 -12.58
CA GLN A 545 18.85 -34.10 -13.99
C GLN A 545 18.35 -35.45 -14.54
N PRO A 546 17.70 -35.49 -15.72
CA PRO A 546 17.46 -36.76 -16.37
C PRO A 546 18.82 -37.44 -16.52
N MET A 547 19.00 -38.61 -15.92
CA MET A 547 20.22 -39.39 -16.14
C MET A 547 20.31 -39.65 -17.64
N ASP A 548 21.47 -39.33 -18.23
CA ASP A 548 21.77 -39.71 -19.60
C ASP A 548 21.48 -41.21 -19.73
N THR A 549 20.49 -41.55 -20.55
CA THR A 549 20.29 -42.93 -21.01
C THR A 549 21.33 -43.19 -22.08
N SER A 550 22.58 -43.43 -21.66
CA SER A 550 23.64 -44.01 -22.48
C SER A 550 23.56 -45.53 -22.43
#